data_AF-A0A7Z8QP67-F1
#
_entry.id   AF-A0A7Z8QP67-F1
#
_cell.length_a   1.000
_cell.length_b   1.000
_cell.length_c   1.000
_cell.angle_alpha   90.00
_cell.angle_beta   90.00
_cell.angle_gamma   90.00
#
_symmetry.space_group_name_H-M   'P 1'
#
loop_
_entity.id
_entity.type
_entity.pdbx_description
1 polymer ?
#
loop_
_entity_poly.entity_id
_entity_poly.type
_entity_poly.pdbx_seq_one_letter_code
_entity_poly.pdbx_strand_id
1 'polypeptide(L)'
;MSLRLLETIIPSGADSVRVRVNTYSYIRAIAEMNNGDLFMVKKCVKASGGCSAPIGADYDAAMQRLGKMKFRLDNKIQDGKPTMAQLLISHPNITGMQMDQVTRFKRRAHFIKQIKVSFNGKPILTAKTDIAISTDPNFRFYFVPTAKGELKAEFTDTSCESPVSRSVCQPGKTYTKSYTVTP
;
A
#
# COMPACT_ATOMS: atom_id res chain seq x y z
N MET A 1 -5.47 9.39 11.43
CA MET A 1 -4.66 8.49 10.58
C MET A 1 -4.40 9.23 9.27
N SER A 2 -3.15 9.58 8.98
CA SER A 2 -2.80 10.37 7.79
C SER A 2 -2.06 9.46 6.82
N LEU A 3 -2.73 8.99 5.78
CA LEU A 3 -2.05 8.39 4.63
C LEU A 3 -1.57 9.55 3.75
N ARG A 4 -0.26 9.74 3.63
CA ARG A 4 0.31 10.68 2.65
C ARG A 4 0.79 9.86 1.45
N LEU A 5 0.03 9.88 0.35
CA LEU A 5 0.61 9.64 -0.96
C LEU A 5 1.44 10.88 -1.28
N LEU A 6 2.74 10.70 -1.46
CA LEU A 6 3.68 11.82 -1.48
C LEU A 6 3.95 12.35 -2.87
N GLU A 7 3.50 11.67 -3.92
CA GLU A 7 3.56 12.12 -5.31
C GLU A 7 2.90 11.03 -6.14
N THR A 8 1.88 11.40 -6.91
CA THR A 8 1.40 10.58 -8.03
C THR A 8 1.20 11.54 -9.17
N ILE A 9 1.97 11.35 -10.24
CA ILE A 9 1.61 11.93 -11.54
C ILE A 9 0.35 11.18 -11.91
N ILE A 10 -0.82 11.84 -11.88
CA ILE A 10 -2.11 11.21 -12.18
C ILE A 10 -2.39 11.35 -13.68
N PRO A 11 -2.05 10.36 -14.54
CA PRO A 11 -2.56 10.35 -15.91
C PRO A 11 -4.03 9.94 -15.87
N SER A 12 -4.95 10.91 -15.98
CA SER A 12 -6.40 10.79 -16.25
C SER A 12 -7.21 9.61 -15.67
N GLY A 13 -6.76 8.98 -14.57
CA GLY A 13 -7.36 7.80 -13.96
C GLY A 13 -7.49 7.93 -12.44
N ALA A 14 -8.30 7.08 -11.82
CA ALA A 14 -8.50 7.07 -10.38
C ALA A 14 -7.59 6.04 -9.69
N ASP A 15 -6.69 6.52 -8.83
CA ASP A 15 -5.87 5.65 -7.97
C ASP A 15 -6.71 5.07 -6.83
N SER A 16 -6.41 3.84 -6.43
CA SER A 16 -7.15 3.21 -5.33
C SER A 16 -6.27 2.41 -4.38
N VAL A 17 -6.60 2.51 -3.09
CA VAL A 17 -5.98 1.79 -1.98
C VAL A 17 -7.04 1.39 -0.96
N ARG A 18 -6.85 0.24 -0.31
CA ARG A 18 -7.76 -0.25 0.74
C ARG A 18 -7.19 0.02 2.13
N VAL A 19 -7.89 0.82 2.91
CA VAL A 19 -7.53 1.18 4.30
C VAL A 19 -8.48 0.58 5.33
N ARG A 20 -7.96 0.30 6.51
CA ARG A 20 -8.67 -0.11 7.72
C ARG A 20 -8.99 1.10 8.58
N VAL A 21 -10.17 1.12 9.19
CA VAL A 21 -10.60 2.20 10.09
C VAL A 21 -11.06 1.58 11.40
N ASN A 22 -10.50 2.05 12.52
CA ASN A 22 -10.77 1.48 13.83
C ASN A 22 -12.01 2.07 14.51
N THR A 23 -12.14 3.40 14.42
CA THR A 23 -13.17 4.16 15.13
C THR A 23 -13.73 5.21 14.18
N TYR A 24 -14.94 5.68 14.48
CA TYR A 24 -15.58 6.82 13.83
C TYR A 24 -14.58 7.95 13.61
N SER A 25 -14.24 8.18 12.35
CA SER A 25 -13.22 9.16 12.01
C SER A 25 -13.46 9.73 10.62
N TYR A 26 -12.93 10.92 10.40
CA TYR A 26 -12.89 11.52 9.07
C TYR A 26 -11.69 10.97 8.30
N ILE A 27 -11.97 10.43 7.12
CA ILE A 27 -10.95 10.20 6.10
C ILE A 27 -10.84 11.48 5.28
N ARG A 28 -9.60 11.98 5.12
CA ARG A 28 -9.27 13.12 4.28
C ARG A 28 -8.44 12.61 3.12
N ALA A 29 -8.86 12.91 1.89
CA ALA A 29 -8.03 12.78 0.70
C ALA A 29 -7.62 14.19 0.28
N ILE A 30 -6.32 14.41 0.16
CA ILE A 30 -5.72 15.67 -0.27
C ILE A 30 -4.93 15.37 -1.53
N ALA A 31 -5.20 16.10 -2.60
CA ALA A 31 -4.47 16.04 -3.85
C ALA A 31 -3.82 17.39 -4.11
N GLU A 32 -2.55 17.37 -4.53
CA GLU A 32 -1.82 18.53 -5.04
C GLU A 32 -1.66 18.33 -6.55
N MET A 33 -2.17 19.27 -7.33
CA MET A 33 -2.06 19.23 -8.79
C MET A 33 -0.70 19.77 -9.24
N ASN A 34 -0.34 19.51 -10.50
CA ASN A 34 0.92 19.97 -11.10
C ASN A 34 1.06 21.51 -11.16
N ASN A 35 -0.04 22.25 -11.03
CA ASN A 35 -0.07 23.71 -10.95
C ASN A 35 0.03 24.24 -9.50
N GLY A 36 0.18 23.35 -8.50
CA GLY A 36 0.25 23.71 -7.07
C GLY A 36 -1.11 23.80 -6.38
N ASP A 37 -2.23 23.60 -7.08
CA ASP A 37 -3.56 23.66 -6.47
C ASP A 37 -3.79 22.47 -5.54
N LEU A 38 -4.33 22.76 -4.35
CA LEU A 38 -4.68 21.76 -3.34
C LEU A 38 -6.19 21.50 -3.30
N PHE A 39 -6.57 20.25 -3.51
CA PHE A 39 -7.95 19.79 -3.40
C PHE A 39 -8.09 18.88 -2.19
N MET A 40 -9.06 19.13 -1.32
CA MET A 40 -9.37 18.28 -0.19
C MET A 40 -10.82 17.83 -0.20
N VAL A 41 -11.04 16.53 -0.07
CA VAL A 41 -12.34 15.96 0.29
C VAL A 41 -12.24 15.29 1.65
N LYS A 42 -13.30 15.43 2.47
CA LYS A 42 -13.43 14.72 3.75
C LYS A 42 -14.72 13.92 3.80
N LYS A 43 -14.67 12.70 4.32
CA LYS A 43 -15.85 11.87 4.57
C LYS A 43 -15.76 11.23 5.94
N CYS A 44 -16.83 11.33 6.73
CA CYS A 44 -16.93 10.60 7.98
C CYS A 44 -17.22 9.13 7.67
N VAL A 45 -16.38 8.23 8.18
CA VAL A 45 -16.56 6.78 8.09
C VAL A 45 -16.91 6.25 9.46
N LYS A 46 -18.07 5.59 9.57
CA LYS A 46 -18.47 4.87 10.77
C LYS A 46 -17.72 3.55 10.82
N ALA A 47 -17.05 3.27 11.93
CA ALA A 47 -16.27 2.05 12.10
C ALA A 47 -16.25 1.61 13.56
N SER A 48 -16.16 0.30 13.79
CA SER A 48 -16.12 -0.30 15.13
C SER A 48 -15.13 -1.48 15.15
N GLY A 49 -13.86 -1.20 15.44
CA GLY A 49 -12.85 -2.22 15.72
C GLY A 49 -12.13 -2.82 14.51
N GLY A 50 -12.14 -2.16 13.35
CA GLY A 50 -11.54 -2.70 12.11
C GLY A 50 -10.04 -3.01 12.20
N CYS A 51 -9.30 -2.39 13.12
CA CYS A 51 -7.88 -2.69 13.34
C CYS A 51 -7.62 -3.83 14.33
N SER A 52 -8.64 -4.24 15.09
CA SER A 52 -8.56 -5.30 16.12
C SER A 52 -9.16 -6.63 15.67
N ALA A 53 -9.66 -6.70 14.42
CA ALA A 53 -10.11 -7.95 13.82
C ALA A 53 -9.02 -9.04 13.99
N PRO A 54 -9.36 -10.24 14.48
CA PRO A 54 -8.37 -11.24 14.85
C PRO A 54 -7.49 -11.61 13.66
N ILE A 55 -6.23 -11.96 13.95
CA ILE A 55 -5.34 -12.50 12.94
C ILE A 55 -5.93 -13.84 12.51
N GLY A 56 -6.21 -14.01 11.22
CA GLY A 56 -6.77 -15.25 10.68
C GLY A 56 -5.84 -16.44 10.92
N ALA A 57 -6.40 -17.65 10.88
CA ALA A 57 -5.66 -18.90 11.11
C ALA A 57 -4.48 -19.15 10.14
N ASP A 58 -4.36 -18.36 9.08
CA ASP A 58 -3.40 -18.54 7.98
C ASP A 58 -2.16 -17.62 8.09
N TYR A 59 -1.82 -17.17 9.30
CA TYR A 59 -0.65 -16.30 9.52
C TYR A 59 0.66 -16.95 9.06
N ASP A 60 0.85 -18.24 9.38
CA ASP A 60 2.07 -18.94 9.02
C ASP A 60 2.22 -19.07 7.50
N ALA A 61 1.13 -19.36 6.78
CA ALA A 61 1.18 -19.33 5.33
C ALA A 61 1.45 -17.92 4.82
N ALA A 62 0.81 -16.87 5.38
CA ALA A 62 1.08 -15.48 5.01
C ALA A 62 2.57 -15.13 5.16
N MET A 63 3.24 -15.64 6.20
CA MET A 63 4.68 -15.48 6.41
C MET A 63 5.53 -16.25 5.40
N GLN A 64 5.10 -17.43 4.95
CA GLN A 64 5.81 -18.18 3.90
C GLN A 64 5.78 -17.50 2.52
N ARG A 65 4.75 -16.68 2.27
CA ARG A 65 4.60 -15.89 1.03
C ARG A 65 5.03 -14.44 1.21
N LEU A 66 5.54 -14.05 2.37
CA LEU A 66 5.99 -12.70 2.69
C LEU A 66 6.94 -12.17 1.60
N GLY A 67 6.68 -10.95 1.12
CA GLY A 67 7.54 -10.33 0.11
C GLY A 67 7.16 -10.65 -1.33
N LYS A 68 6.34 -11.66 -1.59
CA LYS A 68 5.91 -11.98 -2.96
C LYS A 68 5.07 -10.84 -3.52
N MET A 69 5.41 -10.42 -4.73
CA MET A 69 4.71 -9.37 -5.47
C MET A 69 4.20 -9.90 -6.81
N LYS A 70 3.01 -9.43 -7.20
CA LYS A 70 2.43 -9.70 -8.51
C LYS A 70 1.91 -8.41 -9.13
N PHE A 71 2.38 -8.10 -10.33
CA PHE A 71 1.77 -7.10 -11.18
C PHE A 71 0.65 -7.73 -12.01
N ARG A 72 -0.43 -6.98 -12.20
CA ARG A 72 -1.46 -7.23 -13.21
C ARG A 72 -1.66 -5.95 -13.97
N LEU A 73 -1.59 -6.00 -15.29
CA LEU A 73 -1.84 -4.87 -16.18
C LEU A 73 -3.10 -5.20 -16.99
N ASP A 74 -3.76 -4.16 -17.48
CA ASP A 74 -4.83 -4.34 -18.45
C ASP A 74 -4.29 -5.00 -19.73
N ASN A 75 -5.08 -5.89 -20.34
CA ASN A 75 -4.67 -6.67 -21.52
C ASN A 75 -4.43 -5.82 -22.78
N LYS A 76 -4.82 -4.53 -22.76
CA LYS A 76 -4.69 -3.60 -23.88
C LYS A 76 -3.75 -2.46 -23.51
N ILE A 77 -2.49 -2.81 -23.26
CA ILE A 77 -1.42 -1.81 -23.20
C ILE A 77 -1.33 -1.20 -24.60
N GLN A 78 -1.36 0.12 -24.68
CA GLN A 78 -1.26 0.85 -25.94
C GLN A 78 -0.24 1.96 -25.75
N ASP A 79 0.60 2.13 -26.77
CA ASP A 79 1.59 3.19 -26.79
C ASP A 79 0.94 4.58 -26.57
N GLY A 80 1.53 5.35 -25.67
CA GLY A 80 1.11 6.71 -25.35
C GLY A 80 -0.23 6.83 -24.63
N LYS A 81 -0.87 5.73 -24.22
CA LYS A 81 -2.16 5.77 -23.51
C LYS A 81 -2.05 5.36 -22.04
N PRO A 82 -2.83 5.97 -21.13
CA PRO A 82 -2.91 5.54 -19.74
C PRO A 82 -3.29 4.06 -19.63
N THR A 83 -2.44 3.30 -18.95
CA THR A 83 -2.63 1.87 -18.65
C THR A 83 -2.79 1.71 -17.15
N MET A 84 -3.83 1.00 -16.72
CA MET A 84 -4.01 0.66 -15.31
C MET A 84 -3.10 -0.52 -14.96
N ALA A 85 -2.34 -0.36 -13.87
CA ALA A 85 -1.57 -1.41 -13.26
C ALA A 85 -2.02 -1.63 -11.82
N GLN A 86 -2.00 -2.90 -11.44
CA GLN A 86 -2.31 -3.36 -10.11
C GLN A 86 -1.10 -4.07 -9.52
N LEU A 87 -0.63 -3.59 -8.37
CA LEU A 87 0.40 -4.24 -7.56
C LEU A 87 -0.27 -4.95 -6.39
N LEU A 88 -0.16 -6.28 -6.38
CA LEU A 88 -0.54 -7.12 -5.25
C LEU A 88 0.71 -7.49 -4.46
N ILE A 89 0.70 -7.24 -3.16
CA ILE A 89 1.80 -7.55 -2.25
C ILE A 89 1.32 -8.57 -1.23
N SER A 90 2.06 -9.67 -1.09
CA SER A 90 1.85 -10.63 -0.01
C SER A 90 2.52 -10.12 1.26
N HIS A 91 1.71 -9.59 2.18
CA HIS A 91 2.18 -9.08 3.45
C HIS A 91 1.05 -9.10 4.50
N PRO A 92 1.29 -9.61 5.72
CA PRO A 92 0.24 -9.78 6.72
C PRO A 92 -0.34 -8.44 7.20
N ASN A 93 0.46 -7.36 7.19
CA ASN A 93 0.07 -6.02 7.65
C ASN A 93 -0.63 -6.08 9.01
N ILE A 94 0.06 -6.66 10.00
CA ILE A 94 -0.40 -6.75 11.37
C ILE A 94 -0.40 -5.36 11.98
N THR A 95 -1.53 -4.99 12.57
CA THR A 95 -1.72 -3.64 13.12
C THR A 95 -1.09 -3.45 14.50
N GLY A 96 -0.80 -4.55 15.21
CA GLY A 96 -0.41 -4.55 16.62
C GLY A 96 -1.58 -4.44 17.59
N MET A 97 -2.81 -4.28 17.09
CA MET A 97 -4.04 -4.21 17.90
C MET A 97 -4.86 -5.50 17.90
N GLN A 98 -4.45 -6.46 17.06
CA GLN A 98 -5.12 -7.75 16.87
C GLN A 98 -4.67 -8.73 17.94
N MET A 99 -5.60 -9.51 18.47
CA MET A 99 -5.31 -10.61 19.38
C MET A 99 -5.14 -11.90 18.60
N ASP A 100 -4.09 -12.65 18.92
CA ASP A 100 -3.91 -14.02 18.45
C ASP A 100 -4.90 -14.92 19.20
N GLN A 101 -5.77 -15.61 18.46
CA GLN A 101 -6.86 -16.41 19.05
C GLN A 101 -6.35 -17.65 19.80
N VAL A 102 -5.15 -18.14 19.47
CA VAL A 102 -4.57 -19.34 20.08
C VAL A 102 -3.78 -18.95 21.32
N THR A 103 -2.81 -18.05 21.16
CA THR A 103 -1.88 -17.67 22.23
C THR A 103 -2.44 -16.60 23.17
N ARG A 104 -3.55 -15.94 22.78
CA ARG A 104 -4.17 -14.79 23.49
C ARG A 104 -3.29 -13.55 23.60
N PHE A 105 -2.07 -13.56 23.07
CA PHE A 105 -1.18 -12.40 23.07
C PHE A 105 -1.48 -11.47 21.89
N LYS A 106 -1.17 -10.19 22.06
CA LYS A 106 -1.11 -9.23 20.95
C LYS A 106 0.21 -9.41 20.24
N ARG A 107 0.16 -9.65 18.92
CA ARG A 107 1.38 -9.67 18.10
C ARG A 107 1.88 -8.24 17.89
N ARG A 108 3.20 -8.11 17.72
CA ARG A 108 3.83 -6.85 17.34
C ARG A 108 3.25 -6.35 16.01
N ALA A 109 3.14 -5.04 15.85
CA ALA A 109 2.76 -4.48 14.56
C ALA A 109 3.84 -4.86 13.53
N HIS A 110 3.43 -5.30 12.34
CA HIS A 110 4.32 -5.65 11.24
C HIS A 110 3.64 -5.28 9.94
N PHE A 111 4.04 -4.16 9.35
CA PHE A 111 3.34 -3.55 8.22
C PHE A 111 4.32 -2.95 7.22
N ILE A 112 3.87 -2.81 5.97
CA ILE A 112 4.63 -2.09 4.95
C ILE A 112 4.73 -0.62 5.36
N LYS A 113 5.96 -0.09 5.46
CA LYS A 113 6.25 1.31 5.82
C LYS A 113 6.30 2.22 4.61
N GLN A 114 6.88 1.72 3.52
CA GLN A 114 7.08 2.51 2.31
C GLN A 114 6.97 1.65 1.07
N ILE A 115 6.39 2.23 0.01
CA ILE A 115 6.30 1.64 -1.33
C ILE A 115 6.76 2.68 -2.33
N LYS A 116 7.53 2.22 -3.32
CA LYS A 116 7.96 2.97 -4.49
C LYS A 116 7.66 2.13 -5.72
N VAL A 117 7.02 2.74 -6.71
CA VAL A 117 6.81 2.14 -8.03
C VAL A 117 7.37 3.10 -9.07
N SER A 118 8.15 2.58 -10.01
CA SER A 118 8.74 3.34 -11.09
C SER A 118 8.64 2.60 -12.42
N PHE A 119 8.64 3.36 -13.52
CA PHE A 119 8.73 2.84 -14.88
C PHE A 119 9.93 3.47 -15.57
N ASN A 120 10.88 2.65 -16.04
CA ASN A 120 12.16 3.10 -16.59
C ASN A 120 12.88 4.12 -15.69
N GLY A 121 12.86 3.88 -14.38
CA GLY A 121 13.44 4.76 -13.36
C GLY A 121 12.62 6.00 -13.01
N LYS A 122 11.58 6.35 -13.80
CA LYS A 122 10.69 7.48 -13.49
C LYS A 122 9.66 7.07 -12.43
N PRO A 123 9.51 7.83 -11.33
CA PRO A 123 8.55 7.50 -10.27
C PRO A 123 7.11 7.57 -10.80
N ILE A 124 6.31 6.55 -10.48
CA ILE A 124 4.86 6.51 -10.73
C ILE A 124 4.11 6.75 -9.42
N LEU A 125 4.46 6.00 -8.38
CA LEU A 125 3.78 6.01 -7.09
C LEU A 125 4.81 5.94 -5.96
N THR A 126 4.75 6.89 -5.04
CA THR A 126 5.44 6.78 -3.74
C THR A 126 4.43 6.93 -2.61
N ALA A 127 4.38 5.93 -1.73
CA ALA A 127 3.47 5.91 -0.59
C ALA A 127 4.25 5.66 0.71
N LYS A 128 4.03 6.53 1.71
CA LYS A 128 4.38 6.25 3.11
C LYS A 128 3.14 5.74 3.81
N THR A 129 3.24 4.53 4.34
CA THR A 129 2.11 3.74 4.84
C THR A 129 2.23 3.47 6.34
N ASP A 130 1.15 2.97 6.92
CA ASP A 130 1.01 2.71 8.35
C ASP A 130 0.14 1.45 8.57
N ILE A 131 -0.14 1.06 9.81
CA ILE A 131 -1.02 -0.06 10.23
C ILE A 131 -2.44 0.02 9.63
N ALA A 132 -2.77 1.18 9.09
CA ALA A 132 -3.92 1.49 8.26
C ALA A 132 -4.11 0.55 7.07
N ILE A 133 -3.04 0.09 6.45
CA ILE A 133 -3.15 -0.62 5.16
C ILE A 133 -3.66 -2.04 5.39
N SER A 134 -4.57 -2.49 4.53
CA SER A 134 -5.16 -3.83 4.58
C SER A 134 -4.11 -4.94 4.51
N THR A 135 -4.42 -6.13 5.03
CA THR A 135 -3.67 -7.36 4.73
C THR A 135 -3.69 -7.63 3.23
N ASP A 136 -2.60 -8.20 2.73
CA ASP A 136 -2.33 -8.40 1.31
C ASP A 136 -2.60 -7.14 0.48
N PRO A 137 -1.80 -6.08 0.69
CA PRO A 137 -2.03 -4.78 0.08
C PRO A 137 -2.18 -4.84 -1.43
N ASN A 138 -3.11 -4.03 -1.92
CA ASN A 138 -3.50 -3.96 -3.32
C ASN A 138 -3.54 -2.48 -3.72
N PHE A 139 -2.60 -2.09 -4.56
CA PHE A 139 -2.46 -0.75 -5.09
C PHE A 139 -2.84 -0.77 -6.55
N ARG A 140 -3.75 0.13 -6.96
CA ARG A 140 -4.05 0.39 -8.36
C ARG A 140 -3.62 1.79 -8.70
N PHE A 141 -2.88 1.92 -9.79
CA PHE A 141 -2.34 3.17 -10.27
C PHE A 141 -2.32 3.17 -11.80
N TYR A 142 -2.30 4.35 -12.39
CA TYR A 142 -2.17 4.52 -13.84
C TYR A 142 -0.77 5.01 -14.20
N PHE A 143 -0.28 4.58 -15.36
CA PHE A 143 0.96 5.09 -15.95
C PHE A 143 0.84 5.08 -17.48
N VAL A 144 1.67 5.86 -18.16
CA VAL A 144 1.67 5.94 -19.63
C VAL A 144 2.96 5.30 -20.15
N PRO A 145 2.90 4.07 -20.68
CA PRO A 145 4.06 3.45 -21.30
C PRO A 145 4.22 3.93 -22.75
N THR A 146 5.38 4.51 -23.07
CA THR A 146 5.69 5.04 -24.42
C THR A 146 6.67 4.15 -25.21
N ALA A 147 7.17 3.09 -24.58
CA ALA A 147 8.12 2.15 -25.14
C ALA A 147 8.17 0.90 -24.27
N LYS A 148 8.79 -0.17 -24.78
CA LYS A 148 9.17 -1.31 -23.95
C LYS A 148 10.02 -0.84 -22.77
N GLY A 149 9.70 -1.31 -21.58
CA GLY A 149 10.36 -0.83 -20.37
C GLY A 149 10.17 -1.72 -19.15
N GLU A 150 10.87 -1.36 -18.08
CA GLU A 150 10.81 -2.03 -16.79
C GLU A 150 9.85 -1.29 -15.86
N LEU A 151 8.79 -1.97 -15.42
CA LEU A 151 7.97 -1.57 -14.29
C LEU A 151 8.54 -2.23 -13.02
N LYS A 152 9.01 -1.41 -12.09
CA LYS A 152 9.67 -1.84 -10.87
C LYS A 152 8.88 -1.40 -9.65
N ALA A 153 8.64 -2.32 -8.73
CA ALA A 153 8.14 -2.03 -7.39
C ALA A 153 9.21 -2.37 -6.35
N GLU A 154 9.34 -1.51 -5.36
CA GLU A 154 10.14 -1.70 -4.15
C GLU A 154 9.27 -1.37 -2.94
N PHE A 155 9.30 -2.20 -1.91
CA PHE A 155 8.70 -1.85 -0.64
C PHE A 155 9.58 -2.26 0.54
N THR A 156 9.45 -1.53 1.63
CA THR A 156 10.13 -1.82 2.89
C THR A 156 9.10 -1.99 3.99
N ASP A 157 9.20 -3.06 4.76
CA ASP A 157 8.37 -3.28 5.95
C ASP A 157 9.06 -2.82 7.24
N THR A 158 8.31 -2.84 8.34
CA THR A 158 8.81 -2.50 9.67
C THR A 158 8.00 -3.24 10.71
N SER A 159 8.64 -3.54 11.85
CA SER A 159 7.97 -4.14 12.99
C SER A 159 8.07 -3.22 14.21
N CYS A 160 7.00 -3.06 14.97
CA CYS A 160 6.97 -2.15 16.13
C CYS A 160 6.34 -2.85 17.33
N GLU A 161 6.92 -2.63 18.52
CA GLU A 161 6.35 -3.16 19.77
C GLU A 161 5.03 -2.47 20.14
N SER A 162 4.86 -1.21 19.74
CA SER A 162 3.63 -0.44 19.89
C SER A 162 2.97 -0.19 18.54
N PRO A 163 1.63 -0.31 18.43
CA PRO A 163 0.90 0.05 17.22
C PRO A 163 0.94 1.55 16.91
N VAL A 164 1.13 2.39 17.94
CA VAL A 164 0.99 3.86 17.86
C VAL A 164 2.30 4.63 18.02
N SER A 165 3.36 4.00 18.53
CA SER A 165 4.66 4.65 18.69
C SER A 165 5.65 4.20 17.63
N ARG A 166 6.20 5.16 16.87
CA ARG A 166 7.19 4.91 15.82
C ARG A 166 8.64 4.86 16.33
N SER A 167 8.91 5.37 17.53
CA SER A 167 10.25 5.30 18.13
C SER A 167 10.67 3.88 18.53
N VAL A 168 9.69 2.99 18.71
CA VAL A 168 9.90 1.57 19.06
C VAL A 168 9.80 0.64 17.85
N CYS A 169 9.97 1.19 16.64
CA CYS A 169 9.96 0.42 15.41
C CYS A 169 11.37 -0.02 15.02
N GLN A 170 11.50 -1.28 14.67
CA GLN A 170 12.68 -1.87 14.06
C GLN A 170 12.55 -1.86 12.53
N PRO A 171 13.62 -1.52 11.80
CA PRO A 171 13.62 -1.61 10.35
C PRO A 171 13.40 -3.06 9.93
N GLY A 172 12.56 -3.25 8.93
CA GLY A 172 12.34 -4.56 8.34
C GLY A 172 13.18 -4.79 7.09
N LYS A 173 12.69 -5.64 6.20
CA LYS A 173 13.33 -6.00 4.93
C LYS A 173 12.81 -5.15 3.79
N THR A 174 13.65 -4.97 2.78
CA THR A 174 13.26 -4.40 1.50
C THR A 174 13.05 -5.52 0.48
N TYR A 175 11.99 -5.41 -0.30
CA TYR A 175 11.61 -6.35 -1.33
C TYR A 175 11.45 -5.63 -2.66
N THR A 176 11.91 -6.26 -3.73
CA THR A 176 11.90 -5.67 -5.07
C THR A 176 11.31 -6.63 -6.08
N LYS A 177 10.52 -6.11 -7.02
CA LYS A 177 9.98 -6.87 -8.16
C LYS A 177 10.00 -6.03 -9.41
N SER A 178 10.58 -6.58 -10.47
CA SER A 178 10.51 -6.02 -11.81
C SER A 178 9.55 -6.81 -12.71
N TYR A 179 8.96 -6.12 -13.66
CA TYR A 179 8.07 -6.65 -14.69
C TYR A 179 8.30 -5.91 -16.01
N THR A 180 8.48 -6.65 -17.10
CA THR A 180 8.66 -6.06 -18.42
C THR A 180 7.31 -5.67 -19.01
N VAL A 181 7.14 -4.39 -19.30
CA VAL A 181 5.97 -3.85 -20.01
C VAL A 181 6.35 -3.69 -21.47
N THR A 182 5.47 -4.16 -22.37
CA THR A 182 5.58 -3.94 -23.81
C THR A 182 4.24 -3.34 -24.26
N PRO A 183 4.21 -2.08 -24.72
CA PRO A 183 3.01 -1.44 -25.26
C PRO A 183 2.52 -2.09 -26.56
#